data_AF-A0A811TZX6-F1
#
_entry.id   AF-A0A811TZX6-F1
#
_cell.length_a   1.000
_cell.length_b   1.000
_cell.length_c   1.000
_cell.angle_alpha   90.00
_cell.angle_beta   90.00
_cell.angle_gamma   90.00
#
_symmetry.space_group_name_H-M   'P 1'
#
loop_
_entity.id
_entity.type
_entity.pdbx_description
1 polymer ?
#
loop_
_entity_poly.entity_id
_entity_poly.type
_entity_poly.pdbx_seq_one_letter_code
_entity_poly.pdbx_strand_id
1 'polypeptide(L)'
;MSNYRHHGGGGGYSGIEIRNMHPRISQNFTYVSSCVKYLIFMLNFIFWLSGGLLLGIGLYAFMDKWEATGWVRLETFYDVILNISLVMMLTGVLISVVSFAGCLGALRENTCLLKFYTMCLLMFFLLELAIAIMGFVFPHNMNSFLEDKFTDKIIHSYRDDPDLQNLIDFAQLEFKCCGLSNSGYQDWSK
;
A
#
# COMPACT_ATOMS: atom_id res chain seq x y z
N MET A 1 -82.89 -20.35 22.77
CA MET A 1 -83.13 -20.32 24.23
C MET A 1 -81.78 -20.53 24.92
N SER A 2 -81.43 -19.61 25.80
CA SER A 2 -80.26 -19.51 26.72
C SER A 2 -79.70 -20.85 27.24
N ASN A 3 -78.42 -21.04 27.56
CA ASN A 3 -77.66 -20.26 28.56
C ASN A 3 -76.17 -20.65 28.58
N TYR A 4 -75.28 -19.66 28.70
CA TYR A 4 -73.92 -19.82 29.25
C TYR A 4 -73.99 -20.08 30.77
N ARG A 5 -73.04 -20.86 31.31
CA ARG A 5 -72.71 -20.81 32.74
C ARG A 5 -71.20 -20.95 32.95
N HIS A 6 -70.59 -19.84 33.34
CA HIS A 6 -69.25 -19.73 33.92
C HIS A 6 -69.24 -20.23 35.37
N HIS A 7 -68.13 -20.86 35.77
CA HIS A 7 -67.47 -20.86 37.08
C HIS A 7 -66.19 -21.73 36.90
N GLY A 8 -64.96 -21.38 37.24
CA GLY A 8 -64.40 -20.29 38.03
C GLY A 8 -63.32 -20.84 38.97
N GLY A 9 -62.04 -20.60 38.66
CA GLY A 9 -60.96 -20.43 39.66
C GLY A 9 -60.14 -21.65 40.11
N GLY A 10 -58.81 -21.54 40.01
CA GLY A 10 -57.83 -22.40 40.70
C GLY A 10 -56.46 -22.41 40.02
N GLY A 11 -55.53 -21.56 40.48
CA GLY A 11 -54.27 -21.24 39.82
C GLY A 11 -53.11 -22.24 39.98
N GLY A 12 -51.98 -21.91 39.34
CA GLY A 12 -50.68 -22.47 39.69
C GLY A 12 -49.70 -22.65 38.53
N TYR A 13 -48.78 -21.70 38.39
CA TYR A 13 -47.39 -21.85 37.89
C TYR A 13 -47.21 -22.04 36.37
N SER A 14 -46.86 -20.96 35.65
CA SER A 14 -45.48 -20.49 35.43
C SER A 14 -44.82 -21.17 34.21
N GLY A 15 -45.05 -20.57 33.05
CA GLY A 15 -44.32 -20.86 31.82
C GLY A 15 -44.42 -19.68 30.90
N ILE A 16 -43.84 -18.54 31.30
CA ILE A 16 -43.56 -17.46 30.34
C ILE A 16 -42.53 -18.05 29.38
N GLU A 17 -42.97 -18.45 28.19
CA GLU A 17 -42.08 -18.64 27.06
C GLU A 17 -41.50 -17.26 26.71
N ILE A 18 -40.43 -16.88 27.43
CA ILE A 18 -39.51 -15.86 26.96
C ILE A 18 -38.82 -16.49 25.77
N ARG A 19 -39.47 -16.37 24.61
CA ARG A 19 -38.81 -16.55 23.33
C ARG A 19 -37.74 -15.47 23.32
N ASN A 20 -36.51 -15.86 23.67
CA ASN A 20 -35.34 -15.01 23.59
C ASN A 20 -35.29 -14.47 22.17
N MET A 21 -35.83 -13.27 22.00
CA MET A 21 -35.63 -12.46 20.82
C MET A 21 -34.18 -12.04 20.94
N HIS A 22 -33.30 -12.93 20.49
CA HIS A 22 -31.95 -12.58 20.12
C HIS A 22 -32.11 -11.31 19.29
N PRO A 23 -31.53 -10.17 19.70
CA PRO A 23 -31.48 -9.05 18.79
C PRO A 23 -30.75 -9.62 17.58
N ARG A 24 -31.47 -9.80 16.48
CA ARG A 24 -30.85 -9.71 15.18
C ARG A 24 -30.26 -8.32 15.24
N ILE A 25 -28.97 -8.25 15.56
CA ILE A 25 -28.13 -7.11 15.23
C ILE A 25 -28.42 -6.95 13.75
N SER A 26 -29.33 -6.03 13.45
CA SER A 26 -29.54 -5.48 12.15
C SER A 26 -28.18 -4.95 11.80
N GLN A 27 -27.38 -5.80 11.14
CA GLN A 27 -26.17 -5.39 10.47
C GLN A 27 -26.65 -4.22 9.62
N ASN A 28 -26.25 -3.02 10.03
CA ASN A 28 -26.51 -1.82 9.28
C ASN A 28 -25.98 -2.13 7.88
N PHE A 29 -26.88 -2.43 6.95
CA PHE A 29 -26.56 -2.36 5.54
C PHE A 29 -26.35 -0.88 5.29
N THR A 30 -25.15 -0.41 5.58
CA THR A 30 -24.64 0.86 5.09
C THR A 30 -24.80 0.76 3.59
N TYR A 31 -25.84 1.40 3.05
CA TYR A 31 -26.10 1.45 1.62
C TYR A 31 -24.91 2.16 1.01
N VAL A 32 -23.91 1.40 0.55
CA VAL A 32 -22.71 1.97 -0.09
C VAL A 32 -23.24 2.73 -1.28
N SER A 33 -23.09 4.06 -1.26
CA SER A 33 -23.64 4.88 -2.32
C SER A 33 -23.04 4.44 -3.65
N SER A 34 -23.87 4.34 -4.69
CA SER A 34 -23.39 3.98 -6.03
C SER A 34 -22.22 4.86 -6.46
N CYS A 35 -22.23 6.14 -6.05
CA CYS A 35 -21.12 7.07 -6.24
C CYS A 35 -19.79 6.55 -5.68
N VAL A 36 -19.77 6.03 -4.45
CA VAL A 36 -18.54 5.49 -3.84
C VAL A 36 -18.04 4.26 -4.59
N LYS A 37 -18.96 3.36 -5.02
CA LYS A 37 -18.59 2.17 -5.81
C LYS A 37 -17.91 2.55 -7.12
N TYR A 38 -18.50 3.49 -7.88
CA TYR A 38 -17.93 3.96 -9.14
C TYR A 38 -16.65 4.75 -8.93
N LEU A 39 -16.55 5.56 -7.87
CA LEU A 39 -15.33 6.30 -7.55
C LEU A 39 -14.17 5.35 -7.24
N ILE A 40 -14.38 4.34 -6.39
CA ILE A 40 -13.37 3.32 -6.07
C ILE A 40 -12.93 2.59 -7.34
N PHE A 41 -13.88 2.20 -8.20
CA PHE A 41 -13.57 1.55 -9.46
C PHE A 41 -12.71 2.45 -10.37
N MET A 42 -13.11 3.71 -10.57
CA MET A 42 -12.39 4.64 -11.44
C MET A 42 -10.98 4.96 -10.92
N LEU A 43 -10.83 5.23 -9.62
CA LEU A 43 -9.52 5.48 -9.02
C LEU A 43 -8.60 4.25 -9.15
N ASN A 44 -9.10 3.06 -8.82
CA ASN A 44 -8.32 1.84 -8.99
C ASN A 44 -7.98 1.56 -10.45
N PHE A 45 -8.87 1.90 -11.39
CA PHE A 45 -8.60 1.71 -12.80
C PHE A 45 -7.48 2.65 -13.28
N ILE A 46 -7.48 3.90 -12.84
CA ILE A 46 -6.39 4.86 -13.13
C ILE A 46 -5.07 4.37 -12.53
N PHE A 47 -5.07 3.91 -11.27
CA PHE A 47 -3.88 3.36 -10.64
C PHE A 47 -3.37 2.08 -11.32
N TRP A 48 -4.29 1.24 -11.81
CA TRP A 48 -3.92 0.06 -12.58
C TRP A 48 -3.18 0.43 -13.87
N LEU A 49 -3.68 1.45 -14.59
CA LEU A 49 -3.01 1.98 -15.80
C LEU A 49 -1.66 2.61 -15.47
N SER A 50 -1.57 3.40 -14.40
CA SER A 50 -0.29 4.02 -13.99
C SER A 50 0.73 2.99 -13.54
N GLY A 51 0.31 1.95 -12.80
CA GLY A 51 1.17 0.83 -12.42
C GLY A 51 1.67 0.05 -13.65
N GLY A 52 0.80 -0.16 -14.64
CA GLY A 52 1.17 -0.81 -15.90
C GLY A 52 2.17 0.02 -16.71
N LEU A 53 1.99 1.34 -16.75
CA LEU A 53 2.94 2.25 -17.38
C LEU A 53 4.29 2.24 -16.65
N LEU A 54 4.29 2.34 -15.32
CA LEU A 54 5.50 2.29 -14.49
C LEU A 54 6.26 0.98 -14.69
N LEU A 55 5.54 -0.14 -14.73
CA LEU A 55 6.10 -1.46 -15.03
C LEU A 55 6.71 -1.51 -16.43
N GLY A 56 6.03 -0.96 -17.44
CA GLY A 56 6.55 -0.90 -18.81
C GLY A 56 7.84 -0.09 -18.91
N ILE A 57 7.90 1.08 -18.26
CA ILE A 57 9.12 1.92 -18.21
C ILE A 57 10.24 1.19 -17.47
N GLY A 58 9.94 0.58 -16.32
CA GLY A 58 10.91 -0.18 -15.55
C GLY A 58 11.48 -1.38 -16.31
N LEU A 59 10.62 -2.12 -17.03
CA LEU A 59 11.03 -3.24 -17.89
C LEU A 59 11.93 -2.77 -19.03
N TYR A 60 11.57 -1.67 -19.69
CA TYR A 60 12.36 -1.09 -20.76
C TYR A 60 13.76 -0.71 -20.26
N ALA A 61 13.85 0.04 -19.16
CA ALA A 61 15.12 0.43 -18.55
C ALA A 61 15.95 -0.78 -18.06
N PHE A 62 15.27 -1.81 -17.53
CA PHE A 62 15.94 -3.04 -17.12
C PHE A 62 16.55 -3.80 -18.31
N MET A 63 15.84 -3.88 -19.45
CA MET A 63 16.37 -4.53 -20.65
C MET A 63 17.58 -3.80 -21.22
N ASP A 64 17.54 -2.46 -21.29
CA ASP A 64 18.66 -1.65 -21.75
C ASP A 64 19.92 -1.88 -20.88
N LYS A 65 19.75 -1.90 -19.56
CA LYS A 65 20.84 -2.23 -18.61
C LYS A 65 21.36 -3.65 -18.78
N TRP A 66 20.46 -4.61 -18.97
CA TRP A 66 20.82 -6.02 -19.17
C TRP A 66 21.66 -6.20 -20.43
N GLU A 67 21.35 -5.51 -21.53
CA GLU A 67 22.15 -5.55 -22.74
C GLU A 67 23.53 -4.89 -22.56
N ALA A 68 23.63 -3.81 -21.79
CA ALA A 68 24.88 -3.10 -21.55
C ALA A 68 25.86 -3.82 -20.62
N THR A 69 25.36 -4.44 -19.53
CA THR A 69 26.21 -5.05 -18.48
C THR A 69 26.13 -6.58 -18.43
N GLY A 70 25.18 -7.20 -19.12
CA GLY A 70 24.98 -8.65 -19.20
C GLY A 70 24.45 -9.31 -17.92
N TRP A 71 24.60 -8.68 -16.75
CA TRP A 71 24.23 -9.23 -15.44
C TRP A 71 23.97 -8.12 -14.42
N VAL A 72 22.97 -8.31 -13.53
CA VAL A 72 22.71 -7.42 -12.39
C VAL A 72 23.20 -8.09 -11.10
N ARG A 73 24.10 -7.43 -10.38
CA ARG A 73 24.67 -7.95 -9.12
C ARG A 73 23.71 -7.65 -7.96
N LEU A 74 22.97 -8.65 -7.52
CA LEU A 74 21.99 -8.56 -6.42
C LEU A 74 22.48 -9.37 -5.22
N GLU A 75 23.49 -8.86 -4.53
CA GLU A 75 24.05 -9.53 -3.35
C GLU A 75 23.30 -9.15 -2.06
N THR A 76 22.78 -7.93 -1.99
CA THR A 76 22.07 -7.40 -0.83
C THR A 76 20.73 -6.78 -1.20
N PHE A 77 19.79 -6.73 -0.25
CA PHE A 77 18.53 -6.00 -0.39
C PHE A 77 18.71 -4.53 -0.79
N TYR A 78 19.77 -3.88 -0.32
CA TYR A 78 20.10 -2.50 -0.70
C TYR A 78 20.43 -2.34 -2.19
N ASP A 79 20.99 -3.37 -2.82
CA ASP A 79 21.33 -3.32 -4.26
C ASP A 79 20.06 -3.36 -5.11
N VAL A 80 19.02 -4.05 -4.62
CA VAL A 80 17.68 -4.02 -5.23
C VAL A 80 17.05 -2.63 -5.10
N ILE A 81 17.12 -2.02 -3.92
CA ILE A 81 16.51 -0.71 -3.65
C ILE A 81 17.18 0.42 -4.43
N LEU A 82 18.50 0.38 -4.58
CA LEU A 82 19.24 1.44 -5.28
C LEU A 82 19.11 1.33 -6.80
N ASN A 83 18.69 0.18 -7.32
CA ASN A 83 18.47 0.01 -8.75
C ASN A 83 17.07 0.50 -9.14
N ILE A 84 17.01 1.70 -9.75
CA ILE A 84 15.75 2.38 -10.07
C ILE A 84 14.85 1.53 -10.95
N SER A 85 15.39 0.88 -11.98
CA SER A 85 14.61 0.07 -12.92
C SER A 85 13.92 -1.09 -12.19
N LEU A 86 14.62 -1.76 -11.27
CA LEU A 86 14.04 -2.82 -10.45
C LEU A 86 12.97 -2.31 -9.48
N VAL A 87 13.22 -1.18 -8.81
CA VAL A 87 12.21 -0.58 -7.92
C VAL A 87 10.96 -0.15 -8.68
N MET A 88 11.11 0.45 -9.87
CA MET A 88 9.98 0.79 -10.74
C MET A 88 9.20 -0.45 -11.18
N MET A 89 9.88 -1.54 -11.55
CA MET A 89 9.23 -2.80 -11.88
C MET A 89 8.46 -3.39 -10.69
N LEU A 90 9.11 -3.54 -9.53
CA LEU A 90 8.49 -4.13 -8.34
C LEU A 90 7.29 -3.30 -7.87
N THR A 91 7.46 -1.98 -7.80
CA THR A 91 6.39 -1.06 -7.41
C THR A 91 5.26 -1.06 -8.43
N GLY A 92 5.57 -1.11 -9.73
CA GLY A 92 4.60 -1.16 -10.81
C GLY A 92 3.74 -2.43 -10.75
N VAL A 93 4.37 -3.60 -10.56
CA VAL A 93 3.65 -4.87 -10.35
C VAL A 93 2.75 -4.79 -9.12
N LEU A 94 3.25 -4.29 -7.99
CA LEU A 94 2.48 -4.17 -6.75
C LEU A 94 1.24 -3.28 -6.94
N ILE A 95 1.42 -2.09 -7.52
CA ILE A 95 0.33 -1.15 -7.81
C ILE A 95 -0.68 -1.82 -8.76
N SER A 96 -0.23 -2.39 -9.88
CA SER A 96 -1.12 -3.05 -10.82
C SER A 96 -1.91 -4.20 -10.20
N VAL A 97 -1.28 -5.08 -9.42
CA VAL A 97 -1.98 -6.22 -8.80
C VAL A 97 -3.00 -5.76 -7.76
N VAL A 98 -2.62 -4.85 -6.87
CA VAL A 98 -3.52 -4.35 -5.81
C VAL A 98 -4.69 -3.58 -6.42
N SER A 99 -4.42 -2.70 -7.38
CA SER A 99 -5.46 -1.93 -8.06
C SER A 99 -6.38 -2.81 -8.90
N PHE A 100 -5.85 -3.83 -9.58
CA PHE A 100 -6.67 -4.80 -10.31
C PHE A 100 -7.59 -5.58 -9.38
N ALA A 101 -7.08 -6.03 -8.22
CA ALA A 101 -7.89 -6.67 -7.19
C ALA A 101 -8.99 -5.74 -6.65
N GLY A 102 -8.69 -4.44 -6.50
CA GLY A 102 -9.67 -3.40 -6.15
C GLY A 102 -10.77 -3.24 -7.21
N CYS A 103 -10.41 -3.13 -8.50
CA CYS A 103 -11.35 -3.06 -9.61
C CYS A 103 -12.25 -4.30 -9.69
N LEU A 104 -11.67 -5.50 -9.66
CA LEU A 104 -12.42 -6.75 -9.72
C LEU A 104 -13.28 -6.98 -8.48
N GLY A 105 -12.76 -6.65 -7.29
CA GLY A 105 -13.51 -6.72 -6.03
C GLY A 105 -14.76 -5.82 -6.06
N ALA A 106 -14.61 -4.60 -6.59
CA ALA A 106 -15.73 -3.66 -6.75
C ALA A 106 -16.74 -4.11 -7.81
N LEU A 107 -16.29 -4.62 -8.96
CA LEU A 107 -17.17 -5.05 -10.06
C LEU A 107 -17.89 -6.37 -9.78
N ARG A 108 -17.17 -7.37 -9.25
CA ARG A 108 -17.69 -8.72 -9.00
C ARG A 108 -18.37 -8.88 -7.64
N GLU A 109 -18.41 -7.81 -6.84
CA GLU A 109 -18.87 -7.83 -5.45
C GLU A 109 -18.21 -8.96 -4.63
N ASN A 110 -16.97 -9.30 -5.01
CA ASN A 110 -16.24 -10.40 -4.39
C ASN A 110 -15.60 -9.90 -3.09
N THR A 111 -16.23 -10.26 -1.97
CA THR A 111 -15.78 -9.85 -0.64
C THR A 111 -14.37 -10.35 -0.30
N CYS A 112 -13.92 -11.47 -0.85
CA CYS A 112 -12.57 -11.97 -0.63
C CYS A 112 -11.51 -11.05 -1.27
N LEU A 113 -11.73 -10.67 -2.54
CA LEU A 113 -10.83 -9.73 -3.23
C LEU A 113 -10.86 -8.34 -2.59
N LEU A 114 -12.04 -7.87 -2.18
CA LEU A 114 -12.16 -6.58 -1.50
C LEU A 114 -11.45 -6.58 -0.14
N LYS A 115 -11.56 -7.68 0.63
CA LYS A 115 -10.80 -7.86 1.88
C LYS A 115 -9.29 -7.86 1.63
N PHE A 116 -8.83 -8.59 0.61
CA PHE A 116 -7.41 -8.60 0.23
C PHE A 116 -6.90 -7.19 -0.10
N TYR A 117 -7.64 -6.46 -0.94
CA TYR A 117 -7.33 -5.07 -1.30
C TYR A 117 -7.24 -4.18 -0.05
N THR A 118 -8.26 -4.21 0.82
CA THR A 118 -8.27 -3.42 2.05
C THR A 118 -7.12 -3.80 3.00
N MET A 119 -6.80 -5.08 3.14
CA MET A 119 -5.68 -5.53 3.96
C MET A 119 -4.33 -5.06 3.42
N CYS A 120 -4.13 -5.08 2.10
CA CYS A 120 -2.91 -4.57 1.48
C CYS A 120 -2.77 -3.06 1.72
N LEU A 121 -3.84 -2.28 1.51
CA LEU A 121 -3.82 -0.83 1.78
C LEU A 121 -3.55 -0.52 3.25
N LEU A 122 -4.16 -1.27 4.16
CA LEU A 122 -3.91 -1.10 5.59
C LEU A 122 -2.45 -1.37 5.93
N MET A 123 -1.85 -2.41 5.35
CA MET A 123 -0.44 -2.72 5.55
C MET A 123 0.46 -1.59 5.04
N PHE A 124 0.22 -1.06 3.82
CA PHE A 124 0.98 0.08 3.30
C PHE A 124 0.84 1.32 4.18
N PHE A 125 -0.38 1.62 4.63
CA PHE A 125 -0.62 2.74 5.55
C PHE A 125 0.15 2.59 6.86
N LEU A 126 0.19 1.40 7.46
CA LEU A 126 0.95 1.15 8.69
C LEU A 126 2.46 1.24 8.46
N LEU A 127 2.96 0.77 7.32
CA LEU A 127 4.38 0.89 6.95
C LEU A 127 4.77 2.35 6.75
N GLU A 128 4.00 3.12 5.98
CA GLU A 128 4.22 4.56 5.76
C GLU A 128 4.16 5.34 7.08
N LEU A 129 3.18 5.03 7.93
CA LEU A 129 3.06 5.64 9.26
C LEU A 129 4.28 5.31 10.14
N ALA A 130 4.77 4.08 10.13
CA ALA A 130 5.96 3.69 10.89
C ALA A 130 7.20 4.44 10.40
N ILE A 131 7.39 4.57 9.08
CA ILE A 131 8.48 5.34 8.48
C ILE A 131 8.37 6.82 8.88
N ALA A 132 7.18 7.41 8.78
CA ALA A 132 6.94 8.80 9.17
C ALA A 132 7.23 9.05 10.65
N ILE A 133 6.79 8.15 11.54
CA ILE A 133 7.08 8.24 12.98
C ILE A 133 8.58 8.10 13.25
N MET A 134 9.26 7.15 12.62
CA MET A 134 10.71 6.98 12.80
C MET A 134 11.47 8.22 12.33
N GLY A 135 11.11 8.79 11.18
CA GLY A 135 11.72 10.02 10.66
C GLY A 135 11.49 11.23 11.56
N PHE A 136 10.32 11.32 12.18
CA PHE A 136 9.98 12.43 13.07
C PHE A 136 10.60 12.29 14.47
N VAL A 137 10.58 11.09 15.06
CA VAL A 137 11.01 10.86 16.45
C VAL A 137 12.52 10.67 16.56
N PHE A 138 13.16 10.02 15.59
CA PHE A 138 14.58 9.67 15.63
C PHE A 138 15.36 10.21 14.43
N PRO A 139 15.34 11.54 14.17
CA PRO A 139 15.98 12.10 12.99
C PRO A 139 17.49 11.85 12.96
N HIS A 140 18.17 11.89 14.11
CA HIS A 140 19.61 11.64 14.17
C HIS A 140 19.97 10.20 13.78
N ASN A 141 19.23 9.21 14.30
CA ASN A 141 19.46 7.80 13.99
C ASN A 141 19.09 7.47 12.54
N MET A 142 18.04 8.10 12.00
CA MET A 142 17.68 7.94 10.59
C MET A 142 18.76 8.51 9.68
N ASN A 143 19.27 9.71 9.98
CA ASN A 143 20.32 10.33 9.19
C ASN A 143 21.64 9.53 9.25
N SER A 144 22.07 9.09 10.44
CA SER A 144 23.28 8.27 10.55
C SER A 144 23.13 6.92 9.84
N PHE A 145 21.96 6.29 9.91
CA PHE A 145 21.68 5.06 9.17
C PHE A 145 21.75 5.27 7.65
N LEU A 146 21.19 6.38 7.15
CA LEU A 146 21.28 6.74 5.74
C LEU A 146 22.73 7.01 5.32
N GLU A 147 23.47 7.79 6.10
CA GLU A 147 24.87 8.10 5.83
C GLU A 147 25.75 6.83 5.82
N ASP A 148 25.62 5.97 6.83
CA ASP A 148 26.48 4.78 6.99
C ASP A 148 26.16 3.64 6.02
N LYS A 149 24.91 3.54 5.54
CA LYS A 149 24.46 2.40 4.72
C LYS A 149 24.27 2.74 3.25
N PHE A 150 23.92 3.99 2.95
CA PHE A 150 23.53 4.38 1.61
C PHE A 150 24.53 5.33 0.94
N THR A 151 25.26 6.20 1.66
CA THR A 151 26.14 7.19 1.02
C THR A 151 27.17 6.55 0.07
N ASP A 152 27.97 5.61 0.54
CA ASP A 152 29.03 5.01 -0.30
C ASP A 152 28.44 4.23 -1.48
N LYS A 153 27.33 3.50 -1.27
CA LYS A 153 26.65 2.77 -2.35
C LYS A 153 25.99 3.70 -3.36
N ILE A 154 25.36 4.78 -2.91
CA ILE A 154 24.72 5.77 -3.77
C ILE A 154 25.78 6.48 -4.61
N ILE A 155 26.90 6.89 -4.03
CA ILE A 155 27.98 7.57 -4.77
C ILE A 155 28.55 6.65 -5.85
N HIS A 156 28.76 5.37 -5.54
CA HIS A 156 29.24 4.40 -6.52
C HIS A 156 28.20 4.18 -7.63
N SER A 157 26.95 3.86 -7.26
CA SER A 157 25.88 3.60 -8.23
C SER A 157 25.51 4.84 -9.05
N TYR A 158 25.67 6.06 -8.52
CA TYR A 158 25.44 7.31 -9.24
C TYR A 158 26.36 7.46 -10.45
N ARG A 159 27.61 6.98 -10.35
CA ARG A 159 28.59 7.06 -11.46
C ARG A 159 28.37 5.98 -12.53
N ASP A 160 27.71 4.88 -12.16
CA ASP A 160 27.53 3.72 -13.03
C ASP A 160 26.14 3.65 -13.67
N ASP A 161 25.11 4.16 -12.99
CA ASP A 161 23.70 4.06 -13.40
C ASP A 161 23.16 5.42 -13.86
N PRO A 162 22.95 5.63 -15.18
CA PRO A 162 22.46 6.91 -15.69
C PRO A 162 21.04 7.25 -15.22
N ASP A 163 20.20 6.26 -14.90
CA ASP A 163 18.87 6.52 -14.35
C ASP A 163 18.99 7.10 -12.93
N LEU A 164 19.90 6.53 -12.13
CA LEU A 164 20.16 7.00 -10.77
C LEU A 164 20.81 8.37 -10.77
N GLN A 165 21.71 8.62 -11.71
CA GLN A 165 22.30 9.92 -11.94
C GLN A 165 21.21 10.98 -12.20
N ASN A 166 20.34 10.74 -13.18
CA ASN A 166 19.26 11.66 -13.54
C ASN A 166 18.29 11.91 -12.38
N LEU A 167 17.95 10.88 -11.60
CA LEU A 167 17.06 11.02 -10.44
C LEU A 167 17.69 11.87 -9.33
N ILE A 168 18.97 11.62 -9.01
CA ILE A 168 19.69 12.37 -7.97
C ILE A 168 19.91 13.81 -8.40
N ASP A 169 20.31 14.04 -9.65
CA ASP A 169 20.49 15.40 -10.19
C ASP A 169 19.16 16.16 -10.16
N PHE A 170 18.05 15.52 -10.55
CA PHE A 170 16.71 16.10 -10.42
C PHE A 170 16.37 16.45 -8.97
N ALA A 171 16.59 15.53 -8.03
CA ALA A 171 16.31 15.76 -6.61
C ALA A 171 17.16 16.91 -6.05
N GLN A 172 18.45 16.98 -6.39
CA GLN A 172 19.34 18.06 -5.97
C GLN A 172 18.91 19.42 -6.51
N LEU A 173 18.46 19.49 -7.76
CA LEU A 173 17.94 20.70 -8.36
C LEU A 173 16.62 21.14 -7.72
N GLU A 174 15.69 20.20 -7.50
CA GLU A 174 14.37 20.47 -6.94
C GLU A 174 14.45 20.91 -5.47
N PHE A 175 15.24 20.20 -4.66
CA PHE A 175 15.41 20.49 -3.23
C PHE A 175 16.54 21.47 -2.94
N LYS A 176 17.26 21.95 -3.96
CA LYS A 176 18.41 22.87 -3.86
C LYS A 176 19.46 22.38 -2.86
N CYS A 177 19.75 21.08 -2.88
CA CYS A 177 20.74 20.43 -2.03
C CYS A 177 21.85 19.80 -2.86
N CYS A 178 22.95 19.39 -2.22
CA CYS A 178 24.06 18.69 -2.87
C CYS A 178 24.70 17.74 -1.86
N GLY A 179 24.69 16.44 -2.16
CA GLY A 179 25.13 15.39 -1.23
C GLY A 179 24.02 14.93 -0.27
N LEU A 180 24.29 13.84 0.45
CA LEU A 180 23.38 13.26 1.44
C LEU A 180 23.74 13.67 2.87
N SER A 181 25.03 13.85 3.15
CA SER A 181 25.54 14.16 4.48
C SER A 181 25.57 15.67 4.75
N ASN A 182 25.80 16.02 6.02
CA ASN A 182 26.07 17.41 6.41
C ASN A 182 27.31 18.02 5.73
N SER A 183 28.22 17.19 5.21
CA SER A 183 29.41 17.62 4.47
C SER A 183 29.09 18.05 3.02
N GLY A 184 27.85 17.79 2.58
CA GLY A 184 27.28 18.26 1.33
C GLY A 184 28.09 17.81 0.10
N TYR A 185 28.66 18.77 -0.62
CA TYR A 185 29.44 18.51 -1.84
C TYR A 185 30.65 17.57 -1.63
N GLN A 186 31.15 17.44 -0.40
CA GLN A 186 32.28 16.56 -0.09
C GLN A 186 31.96 15.08 -0.25
N ASP A 187 30.67 14.69 -0.23
CA ASP A 187 30.27 13.31 -0.49
C ASP A 187 30.74 12.84 -1.87
N TRP A 188 30.73 13.72 -2.87
CA TRP A 188 31.10 13.40 -4.25
C TRP A 188 32.61 13.29 -4.49
N SER A 189 33.42 13.60 -3.47
CA SER A 189 34.89 13.50 -3.52
C SER A 189 35.43 12.14 -3.09
N LYS A 190 34.55 11.26 -2.61
CA LYS A 190 34.83 9.85 -2.34
C LYS A 190 34.79 9.02 -3.63
#